data_AF-A0AAW9EB83-F1
#
_entry.id   AF-A0AAW9EB83-F1
#
_cell.length_a   1.000
_cell.length_b   1.000
_cell.length_c   1.000
_cell.angle_alpha   90.00
_cell.angle_beta   90.00
_cell.angle_gamma   90.00
#
_symmetry.space_group_name_H-M   'P 1'
#
loop_
_entity.id
_entity.type
_entity.pdbx_description
1 polymer ?
#
loop_
_entity_poly.entity_id
_entity_poly.type
_entity_poly.pdbx_seq_one_letter_code
_entity_poly.pdbx_strand_id
1 'polypeptide(L)'
;TLKGDACQLLISGEDEAEAFAAITAFMRDEFPHCDAPLPAAPTLDVQPVPESLSRLNPTLFHAHPVCAGSAGGTLVHLKSRDLHELGELPVAVSPE
;
A
#
# COMPACT_ATOMS: atom_id res chain seq x y z
N THR A 1 -16.03 4.03 25.29
CA THR A 1 -15.44 4.99 26.23
C THR A 1 -15.67 6.37 25.65
N LEU A 2 -16.00 7.35 26.48
CA LEU A 2 -16.20 8.73 26.07
C LEU A 2 -14.85 9.47 26.08
N LYS A 3 -14.77 10.57 25.34
CA LYS A 3 -13.61 11.46 25.38
C LYS A 3 -13.41 11.97 26.82
N GLY A 4 -12.25 11.68 27.39
CA GLY A 4 -11.90 12.09 28.76
C GLY A 4 -12.13 11.04 29.84
N ASP A 5 -12.56 9.82 29.48
CA ASP A 5 -12.59 8.70 30.42
C ASP A 5 -11.17 8.40 30.91
N ALA A 6 -11.03 8.24 32.23
CA ALA A 6 -9.79 7.76 32.82
C ALA A 6 -9.55 6.31 32.40
N CYS A 7 -8.35 6.01 31.93
CA CYS A 7 -7.91 4.67 31.57
C CYS A 7 -6.60 4.32 32.28
N GLN A 8 -6.40 3.03 32.55
CA GLN A 8 -5.15 2.49 33.05
C GLN A 8 -4.57 1.53 32.01
N LEU A 9 -3.27 1.60 31.82
CA LEU A 9 -2.52 0.72 30.93
C LEU A 9 -1.59 -0.16 31.76
N LEU A 10 -1.72 -1.48 31.60
CA LEU A 10 -0.80 -2.45 32.17
C LEU A 10 0.07 -2.98 31.02
N ILE A 11 1.38 -2.84 31.16
CA ILE A 11 2.37 -3.38 30.21
C ILE A 11 3.20 -4.40 31.00
N SER A 12 3.56 -5.52 30.38
CA SER A 12 4.37 -6.54 31.02
C SER A 12 5.20 -7.28 29.98
N GLY A 13 6.48 -7.47 30.24
CA GLY A 13 7.42 -8.09 29.32
C GLY A 13 8.86 -7.82 29.73
N GLU A 14 9.82 -8.42 29.03
CA GLU A 14 11.25 -8.16 29.27
C GLU A 14 11.63 -6.70 28.95
N ASP A 15 10.86 -6.05 28.06
CA ASP A 15 11.01 -4.68 27.57
C ASP A 15 9.97 -3.70 28.17
N GLU A 16 9.28 -4.07 29.25
CA GLU A 16 8.17 -3.28 29.83
C GLU A 16 8.51 -1.80 30.03
N ALA A 17 9.70 -1.51 30.56
CA ALA A 17 10.14 -0.13 30.80
C ALA A 17 10.33 0.67 29.50
N GLU A 18 10.87 0.05 28.46
CA GLU A 18 11.07 0.68 27.14
C GLU A 18 9.72 0.89 26.45
N ALA A 19 8.87 -0.13 26.45
CA ALA A 19 7.52 -0.05 25.91
C ALA A 19 6.68 1.03 26.61
N PHE A 20 6.75 1.11 27.94
CA PHE A 20 6.07 2.15 28.71
C PHE A 20 6.56 3.55 28.35
N ALA A 21 7.88 3.74 28.24
CA ALA A 21 8.46 5.02 27.83
C ALA A 21 8.03 5.42 26.42
N ALA A 22 8.07 4.49 25.47
CA ALA A 22 7.67 4.71 24.08
C ALA A 22 6.19 5.08 23.95
N ILE A 23 5.30 4.32 24.61
CA ILE A 23 3.85 4.59 24.57
C ILE A 23 3.53 5.91 25.28
N THR A 24 4.20 6.23 26.38
CA THR A 24 4.02 7.51 27.08
C THR A 24 4.38 8.69 26.18
N ALA A 25 5.51 8.60 25.47
CA ALA A 25 5.91 9.62 24.50
C ALA A 25 4.89 9.74 23.36
N PHE A 26 4.47 8.62 22.77
CA PHE A 26 3.46 8.59 21.71
C PHE A 26 2.13 9.24 22.14
N MET A 27 1.61 8.87 23.31
CA MET A 27 0.34 9.42 23.82
C MET A 27 0.40 10.92 24.07
N ARG A 28 1.56 11.45 24.46
CA ARG A 28 1.78 12.87 24.72
C ARG A 28 1.98 13.65 23.42
N ASP A 29 2.80 13.14 22.52
CA ASP A 29 3.38 13.92 21.43
C ASP A 29 2.74 13.62 20.06
N GLU A 30 2.23 12.40 19.83
CA GLU A 30 1.74 11.95 18.52
C GLU A 30 0.22 11.70 18.50
N PHE A 31 -0.31 11.04 19.52
CA PHE A 31 -1.73 10.68 19.61
C PHE A 31 -2.71 11.86 19.43
N PRO A 32 -2.44 13.07 19.98
CA PRO A 32 -3.31 14.23 19.75
C PRO A 32 -3.42 14.66 18.28
N HIS A 33 -2.50 14.22 17.43
CA HIS A 33 -2.43 14.57 16.02
C HIS A 33 -2.94 13.45 15.09
N CYS A 34 -3.32 12.28 15.62
CA CYS A 34 -3.80 11.16 14.79
C CYS A 34 -5.07 11.50 13.99
N ASP A 35 -5.92 12.40 14.50
CA ASP A 35 -7.13 12.86 13.81
C ASP A 35 -6.86 14.09 12.91
N ALA A 36 -5.62 14.54 12.80
CA ALA A 36 -5.29 15.64 11.91
C ALA A 36 -5.54 15.24 10.45
N PRO A 37 -6.00 16.17 9.60
CA PRO A 37 -6.11 15.91 8.17
C PRO A 37 -4.78 15.42 7.59
N LEU A 38 -4.86 14.37 6.76
CA LEU A 38 -3.69 13.93 6.00
C LEU A 38 -3.17 15.09 5.14
N PRO A 39 -1.83 15.19 4.94
CA PRO A 39 -1.26 16.13 3.98
C PRO A 39 -1.89 15.94 2.60
N ALA A 40 -1.90 17.01 1.80
CA ALA A 40 -2.37 16.92 0.42
C ALA A 40 -1.57 15.85 -0.34
N ALA A 41 -2.28 14.92 -0.99
CA ALA A 41 -1.67 13.91 -1.81
C ALA A 41 -0.88 14.57 -2.97
N PRO A 42 0.33 14.07 -3.30
CA PRO A 42 1.06 14.56 -4.45
C PRO A 42 0.27 14.26 -5.73
N THR A 43 0.25 15.23 -6.65
CA THR A 43 -0.28 15.02 -8.00
C THR A 43 0.64 14.05 -8.72
N LEU A 44 0.15 12.85 -9.03
CA LEU A 44 0.85 11.90 -9.89
C LEU A 44 0.42 12.10 -11.33
N ASP A 45 1.39 12.14 -12.22
CA ASP A 45 1.14 12.05 -13.66
C ASP A 45 0.47 10.71 -13.96
N VAL A 46 -0.75 10.78 -14.47
CA VAL A 46 -1.54 9.61 -14.84
C VAL A 46 -0.84 8.89 -15.99
N GLN A 47 -0.33 7.69 -15.72
CA GLN A 47 0.25 6.85 -16.76
C GLN A 47 -0.87 6.23 -17.62
N PRO A 48 -0.69 6.16 -18.95
CA PRO A 48 -1.66 5.55 -19.83
C PRO A 48 -1.81 4.06 -19.52
N VAL A 49 -3.04 3.56 -19.65
CA VAL A 49 -3.32 2.13 -19.47
C VAL A 49 -2.65 1.34 -20.60
N PRO A 50 -2.03 0.18 -20.34
CA PRO A 50 -1.46 -0.68 -21.38
C PRO A 50 -2.45 -0.96 -22.52
N GLU A 51 -1.93 -1.03 -23.74
CA GLU A 51 -2.76 -1.15 -24.95
C GLU A 51 -3.63 -2.42 -24.96
N SER A 52 -3.14 -3.52 -24.38
CA SER A 52 -3.90 -4.76 -24.21
C SER A 52 -5.18 -4.59 -23.39
N LEU A 53 -5.15 -3.69 -22.40
CA LEU A 53 -6.28 -3.38 -21.53
C LEU A 53 -7.17 -2.29 -22.13
N SER A 54 -6.60 -1.30 -22.84
CA SER A 54 -7.39 -0.23 -23.47
C SER A 54 -8.34 -0.76 -24.55
N ARG A 55 -7.93 -1.79 -25.29
CA ARG A 55 -8.76 -2.46 -26.32
C ARG A 55 -10.02 -3.15 -25.77
N LEU A 56 -10.07 -3.43 -24.46
CA LEU A 56 -11.26 -4.01 -23.80
C LEU A 56 -12.32 -2.95 -23.47
N ASN A 57 -12.08 -1.69 -23.84
CA ASN A 57 -12.93 -0.54 -23.58
C ASN A 57 -13.41 -0.45 -22.10
N PRO A 58 -12.49 -0.56 -21.12
CA PRO A 58 -12.85 -0.60 -19.71
C PRO A 58 -13.34 0.77 -19.23
N THR A 59 -14.19 0.77 -18.21
CA THR A 59 -14.46 1.99 -17.43
C THR A 59 -13.32 2.20 -16.44
N LEU A 60 -12.62 3.33 -16.54
CA LEU A 60 -11.47 3.64 -15.70
C LEU A 60 -11.86 4.58 -14.55
N PHE A 61 -11.44 4.23 -13.34
CA PHE A 61 -11.59 5.05 -12.14
C PHE A 61 -10.21 5.40 -11.60
N HIS A 62 -9.83 6.67 -11.69
CA HIS A 62 -8.56 7.15 -11.16
C HIS A 62 -8.68 7.45 -9.66
N ALA A 63 -7.90 6.75 -8.84
CA ALA A 63 -7.82 6.99 -7.41
C ALA A 63 -6.69 7.97 -7.08
N HIS A 64 -6.82 8.70 -5.97
CA HIS A 64 -5.75 9.48 -5.39
C HIS A 64 -5.05 8.64 -4.31
N PRO A 65 -3.72 8.46 -4.36
CA PRO A 65 -3.02 7.75 -3.31
C PRO A 65 -3.03 8.57 -2.03
N VAL A 66 -3.40 7.95 -0.92
CA VAL A 66 -3.52 8.60 0.41
C VAL A 66 -2.28 8.38 1.28
N CYS A 67 -1.54 7.30 1.04
CA CYS A 67 -0.27 7.00 1.69
C CYS A 67 0.60 6.14 0.77
N ALA A 68 1.91 6.13 1.00
CA ALA A 68 2.78 5.12 0.40
C ALA A 68 2.36 3.75 0.96
N GLY A 69 2.07 2.79 0.09
CA GLY A 69 1.78 1.43 0.52
C GLY A 69 2.94 0.84 1.33
N SER A 70 2.66 -0.05 2.28
CA SER A 70 3.67 -0.72 3.09
C SER A 70 4.43 -1.84 2.35
N ALA A 71 4.07 -2.10 1.08
CA ALA A 71 4.71 -3.11 0.25
C ALA A 71 6.07 -2.62 -0.26
N GLY A 72 7.14 -3.11 0.34
CA GLY A 72 8.51 -3.05 -0.20
C GLY A 72 8.92 -4.40 -0.79
N GLY A 73 9.71 -4.38 -1.86
CA GLY A 73 10.23 -5.61 -2.46
C GLY A 73 11.46 -5.36 -3.32
N THR A 74 12.33 -6.35 -3.41
CA THR A 74 13.50 -6.34 -4.29
C THR A 74 13.18 -7.19 -5.52
N LEU A 75 13.40 -6.65 -6.72
CA LEU A 75 13.31 -7.43 -7.94
C LEU A 75 14.39 -8.52 -7.92
N VAL A 76 13.97 -9.78 -7.91
CA VAL A 76 14.86 -10.94 -8.03
C VAL A 76 14.61 -11.60 -9.37
N HIS A 77 15.66 -11.70 -10.20
CA HIS A 77 15.58 -12.40 -11.46
C HIS A 77 15.48 -13.91 -11.23
N LEU A 78 14.29 -14.48 -11.43
CA LEU A 78 14.06 -15.92 -11.24
C LEU A 78 14.47 -16.73 -12.47
N LYS A 79 14.01 -16.34 -13.65
CA LYS A 79 14.35 -16.94 -14.95
C LYS A 79 14.12 -15.92 -16.06
N SER A 80 14.96 -15.97 -17.08
CA SER A 80 14.69 -15.33 -18.38
C SER A 80 14.18 -16.40 -19.35
N ARG A 81 13.29 -16.01 -20.25
CA ARG A 81 12.88 -16.82 -21.39
C ARG A 81 13.17 -16.01 -22.64
N ASP A 82 13.89 -16.60 -23.58
CA ASP A 82 14.08 -15.98 -24.88
C ASP A 82 12.75 -16.02 -25.65
N LEU A 83 12.25 -14.83 -26.03
CA LEU A 83 11.03 -14.70 -26.80
C LEU A 83 11.21 -15.20 -28.25
N HIS A 84 12.45 -15.36 -28.71
CA HIS A 84 12.77 -15.97 -30.00
C HIS A 84 12.73 -17.51 -29.96
N GLU A 85 12.66 -18.13 -28.77
CA GLU A 85 12.58 -19.59 -28.58
C GLU A 85 11.19 -20.06 -28.10
N LEU A 86 10.13 -19.27 -28.38
CA LEU A 86 8.77 -19.58 -27.93
C LEU A 86 8.10 -20.73 -28.69
N GLY A 87 8.71 -21.19 -29.79
CA GLY A 87 8.06 -22.14 -30.69
C GLY A 87 6.82 -21.53 -31.35
N GLU A 88 6.05 -22.36 -32.06
CA GLU A 88 4.80 -21.93 -32.69
C GLU A 88 3.78 -21.53 -31.61
N LEU A 89 3.28 -20.28 -31.69
CA LEU A 89 2.18 -19.82 -30.84
C LEU A 89 0.89 -20.57 -31.22
N PRO A 90 0.05 -20.96 -30.24
CA PRO A 90 -1.22 -21.60 -30.54
C PRO A 90 -2.10 -20.68 -31.39
N VAL A 91 -2.79 -21.26 -32.37
CA VAL A 91 -3.71 -20.53 -33.25
C VAL A 91 -4.83 -19.94 -32.40
N ALA A 92 -5.04 -18.62 -32.52
CA ALA A 92 -6.15 -17.94 -31.85
C ALA A 92 -7.49 -18.50 -32.35
N VAL A 93 -8.30 -19.02 -31.43
CA VAL A 93 -9.65 -19.48 -31.74
C VAL A 93 -10.58 -18.28 -31.63
N SER A 94 -11.18 -17.85 -32.75
CA SER A 94 -12.23 -16.84 -32.72
C SER A 94 -13.48 -17.41 -32.04
N PRO A 95 -14.14 -16.66 -31.14
CA PRO A 95 -15.43 -17.05 -30.60
C PRO A 95 -16.51 -16.98 -31.71
N GLU A 96 -17.36 -18.00 -31.75
CA GLU A 96 -18.53 -18.13 -32.63
C GLU A 96 -19.73 -17.31 -32.11
#